data_AF-A0A447JM16-F1
#
_entry.id   AF-A0A447JM16-F1
#
_cell.length_a   1.000
_cell.length_b   1.000
_cell.length_c   1.000
_cell.angle_alpha   90.00
_cell.angle_beta   90.00
_cell.angle_gamma   90.00
#
_symmetry.space_group_name_H-M   'P 1'
#
loop_
_entity.id
_entity.type
_entity.pdbx_description
1 polymer ?
#
loop_
_entity_poly.entity_id
_entity_poly.type
_entity_poly.pdbx_seq_one_letter_code
_entity_poly.pdbx_strand_id
1 'polypeptide(L)'
;MRSDSIAALERLHNAGYRLVMLTGDNPTTANAIAKEAGIDEVIAGVLPDGKADAIKRLQSQGRQVAMVGDGINDAPALAQADVGIAMGRRQRCGD
;
A
#
# COMPACT_ATOMS: atom_id res chain seq x y z
N MET A 1 9.20 1.34 -10.81
CA MET A 1 8.95 2.30 -9.72
C MET A 1 9.02 3.71 -10.28
N ARG A 2 8.21 4.67 -9.82
CA ARG A 2 8.33 6.07 -10.31
C ARG A 2 9.51 6.76 -9.62
N SER A 3 10.13 7.72 -10.31
CA SER A 3 11.36 8.38 -9.84
C SER A 3 11.18 9.18 -8.55
N ASP A 4 9.96 9.63 -8.27
CA ASP A 4 9.59 10.38 -7.07
C ASP A 4 9.16 9.48 -5.89
N SER A 5 8.94 8.19 -6.12
CA SER A 5 8.37 7.29 -5.11
C SER A 5 9.31 7.07 -3.93
N ILE A 6 10.60 6.88 -4.18
CA ILE A 6 11.59 6.63 -3.11
C ILE A 6 11.65 7.84 -2.16
N ALA A 7 11.82 9.04 -2.71
CA ALA A 7 11.90 10.26 -1.90
C ALA A 7 10.63 10.51 -1.07
N ALA A 8 9.45 10.15 -1.59
CA ALA A 8 8.20 10.23 -0.83
C ALA A 8 8.15 9.22 0.32
N LEU A 9 8.57 7.97 0.08
CA LEU A 9 8.64 6.92 1.09
C LEU A 9 9.65 7.28 2.19
N GLU A 10 10.83 7.77 1.82
CA GLU A 10 11.85 8.24 2.77
C GLU A 10 11.30 9.35 3.69
N ARG A 11 10.55 10.30 3.15
CA ARG A 11 9.91 11.36 3.95
C ARG A 11 8.90 10.81 4.94
N LEU A 12 8.12 9.80 4.55
CA LEU A 12 7.17 9.14 5.45
C LEU A 12 7.90 8.35 6.55
N HIS A 13 8.95 7.61 6.17
CA HIS A 13 9.76 6.88 7.14
C HIS A 13 10.42 7.83 8.16
N ASN A 14 11.00 8.95 7.70
CA ASN A 14 11.58 9.98 8.56
C ASN A 14 10.55 10.70 9.44
N ALA A 15 9.27 10.71 9.05
CA ALA A 15 8.18 11.22 9.87
C ALA A 15 7.70 10.20 10.93
N GLY A 16 8.31 9.01 11.00
CA GLY A 16 8.00 7.96 11.97
C GLY A 16 6.90 6.99 11.52
N TYR A 17 6.50 7.01 10.25
CA TYR A 17 5.54 6.05 9.72
C TYR A 17 6.22 4.71 9.43
N ARG A 18 5.59 3.63 9.86
CA ARG A 18 5.93 2.27 9.44
C ARG A 18 5.32 1.99 8.07
N LEU A 19 6.14 1.67 7.09
CA LEU A 19 5.73 1.43 5.71
C LEU A 19 5.52 -0.07 5.48
N VAL A 20 4.35 -0.43 4.98
CA VAL A 20 3.99 -1.82 4.66
C VAL A 20 3.62 -1.90 3.19
N MET A 21 4.29 -2.75 2.42
CA MET A 21 3.89 -3.09 1.05
C MET A 21 2.88 -4.23 1.11
N LEU A 22 1.69 -4.00 0.54
CA LEU A 22 0.66 -5.02 0.36
C LEU A 22 0.49 -5.31 -1.13
N THR A 23 0.89 -6.50 -1.58
CA THR A 23 0.87 -6.86 -3.01
C THR A 23 0.39 -8.29 -3.28
N GLY A 24 -0.18 -8.48 -4.46
CA GLY A 24 -0.49 -9.81 -5.01
C GLY A 24 0.70 -10.49 -5.68
N ASP A 25 1.81 -9.77 -5.87
CA ASP A 25 3.02 -10.30 -6.49
C ASP A 25 3.67 -11.41 -5.66
N ASN A 26 4.56 -12.17 -6.30
CA ASN A 26 5.33 -13.17 -5.59
C ASN A 26 6.23 -12.52 -4.50
N PRO A 27 6.49 -13.21 -3.38
CA PRO A 27 7.29 -12.67 -2.29
C PRO A 27 8.71 -12.27 -2.69
N THR A 28 9.38 -13.01 -3.56
CA THR A 28 10.76 -12.73 -3.97
C THR A 28 10.89 -11.36 -4.65
N THR A 29 10.03 -11.10 -5.62
CA THR A 29 9.99 -9.82 -6.36
C THR A 29 9.56 -8.69 -5.43
N ALA A 30 8.52 -8.91 -4.61
CA ALA A 30 8.03 -7.90 -3.69
C ALA A 30 9.10 -7.46 -2.67
N ASN A 31 9.85 -8.41 -2.10
CA ASN A 31 10.93 -8.11 -1.16
C ASN A 31 12.10 -7.36 -1.83
N ALA A 32 12.43 -7.68 -3.08
CA ALA A 32 13.47 -6.96 -3.81
C ALA A 32 13.10 -5.48 -4.00
N ILE A 33 11.85 -5.20 -4.39
CA ILE A 33 11.34 -3.84 -4.57
C ILE A 33 11.25 -3.11 -3.23
N ALA A 34 10.75 -3.77 -2.19
CA ALA A 34 10.63 -3.19 -0.85
C ALA A 34 11.99 -2.77 -0.26
N LYS A 35 13.03 -3.58 -0.49
CA LYS A 35 14.39 -3.26 -0.06
C LYS A 35 14.94 -2.03 -0.77
N GLU A 36 14.72 -1.90 -2.08
CA GLU A 36 15.12 -0.72 -2.85
C GLU A 36 14.35 0.54 -2.42
N ALA A 37 13.08 0.37 -2.05
CA ALA A 37 12.17 1.46 -1.70
C ALA A 37 12.21 1.86 -0.20
N GLY A 38 12.97 1.15 0.64
CA GLY A 38 13.05 1.42 2.08
C GLY A 38 11.76 1.10 2.85
N ILE A 39 11.08 0.01 2.47
CA ILE A 39 9.82 -0.43 3.10
C ILE A 39 10.11 -1.45 4.21
N ASP A 40 9.46 -1.29 5.37
CA ASP A 40 9.73 -2.05 6.59
C ASP A 40 9.17 -3.49 6.57
N GLU A 41 8.01 -3.68 5.95
CA GLU A 41 7.32 -4.97 5.91
C GLU A 41 6.68 -5.23 4.54
N VAL A 42 6.72 -6.48 4.09
CA VAL A 42 6.06 -6.93 2.87
C VAL A 42 5.05 -8.01 3.20
N ILE A 43 3.81 -7.79 2.76
CA ILE A 43 2.74 -8.77 2.75
C ILE A 43 2.43 -9.07 1.28
N ALA A 44 3.00 -10.16 0.77
CA ALA A 44 2.97 -10.57 -0.63
C ALA A 44 2.04 -11.77 -0.88
N GLY A 45 1.71 -12.03 -2.15
CA GLY A 45 0.83 -13.14 -2.56
C GLY A 45 -0.62 -12.96 -2.11
N VAL A 46 -1.04 -11.72 -1.85
CA VAL A 46 -2.37 -11.42 -1.30
C VAL A 46 -3.40 -11.30 -2.42
N LEU A 47 -4.44 -12.13 -2.35
CA LEU A 47 -5.62 -12.01 -3.22
C LEU A 47 -6.38 -10.71 -2.93
N PRO A 48 -7.16 -10.16 -3.88
CA PRO A 48 -7.91 -8.91 -3.67
C PRO A 48 -8.70 -8.89 -2.35
N ASP A 49 -9.39 -9.98 -2.02
CA ASP A 49 -10.17 -10.11 -0.78
C ASP A 49 -9.29 -10.15 0.48
N GLY A 50 -8.10 -10.74 0.37
CA GLY A 50 -7.14 -10.86 1.47
C GLY A 50 -6.48 -9.53 1.87
N LYS A 51 -6.59 -8.49 1.03
CA LYS A 51 -6.03 -7.17 1.34
C LYS A 51 -6.75 -6.49 2.50
N ALA A 52 -8.08 -6.61 2.55
CA ALA A 52 -8.86 -6.08 3.66
C ALA A 52 -8.54 -6.79 4.98
N ASP A 53 -8.33 -8.10 4.94
CA ASP A 53 -7.95 -8.89 6.13
C ASP A 53 -6.55 -8.53 6.64
N ALA A 54 -5.60 -8.24 5.75
CA ALA A 54 -4.30 -7.72 6.13
C ALA A 54 -4.42 -6.41 6.91
N ILE A 55 -5.30 -5.49 6.47
CA ILE A 55 -5.56 -4.23 7.18
C ILE A 55 -6.21 -4.47 8.54
N LYS A 56 -7.24 -5.32 8.61
CA LYS A 56 -7.88 -5.69 9.89
C LYS A 56 -6.86 -6.25 10.88
N ARG A 57 -5.94 -7.09 10.42
CA ARG A 57 -4.87 -7.67 11.25
C ARG A 57 -3.90 -6.60 11.77
N LEU A 58 -3.56 -5.61 10.96
CA LEU A 58 -2.72 -4.48 11.41
C LEU A 58 -3.48 -3.64 12.44
N GLN A 59 -4.76 -3.36 12.20
CA GLN A 59 -5.63 -2.63 13.13
C GLN A 59 -5.80 -3.36 14.46
N SER A 60 -5.97 -4.68 14.45
CA SER A 60 -6.10 -5.48 15.67
C SER A 60 -4.85 -5.47 16.56
N GLN A 61 -3.70 -5.01 16.03
CA GLN A 61 -2.48 -4.77 16.81
C GLN A 61 -2.46 -3.38 17.47
N GLY A 62 -3.58 -2.64 17.44
CA GLY A 62 -3.67 -1.28 17.97
C GLY A 62 -3.07 -0.21 17.07
N ARG A 63 -2.86 -0.51 15.77
CA ARG A 63 -2.32 0.44 14.80
C ARG A 63 -3.46 1.18 14.09
N GLN A 64 -3.30 2.48 13.86
CA GLN A 64 -4.09 3.20 12.87
C GLN A 64 -3.48 3.01 11.49
N VAL A 65 -4.29 2.66 10.50
CA VAL A 65 -3.84 2.29 9.16
C VAL A 65 -4.35 3.28 8.12
N ALA A 66 -3.42 3.94 7.43
CA ALA A 66 -3.70 4.64 6.20
C ALA A 66 -3.32 3.75 5.01
N MET A 67 -4.23 3.57 4.05
CA MET A 67 -4.00 2.78 2.84
C MET A 67 -4.02 3.69 1.61
N VAL A 68 -3.03 3.51 0.73
CA VAL A 68 -3.00 4.10 -0.61
C VAL A 68 -3.18 2.98 -1.64
N GLY A 69 -4.10 3.14 -2.59
CA GLY A 69 -4.43 2.12 -3.60
C GLY A 69 -5.10 2.71 -4.84
N ASP A 70 -5.38 1.88 -5.86
CA ASP A 70 -5.90 2.36 -7.15
C ASP A 70 -7.43 2.57 -7.18
N GLY A 71 -8.11 2.36 -6.05
CA GLY A 71 -9.53 2.61 -5.87
C GLY A 71 -10.46 1.53 -6.44
N ILE A 72 -10.07 0.85 -7.52
CA ILE A 72 -10.90 -0.16 -8.18
C ILE A 72 -10.60 -1.54 -7.60
N ASN A 73 -9.33 -1.95 -7.61
CA ASN A 73 -8.93 -3.28 -7.13
C ASN A 73 -8.78 -3.33 -5.62
N ASP A 74 -8.52 -2.17 -5.02
CA ASP A 74 -8.26 -2.02 -3.60
C ASP A 74 -9.49 -1.51 -2.82
N ALA A 75 -10.66 -1.38 -3.45
CA ALA A 75 -11.83 -0.74 -2.84
C ALA A 75 -12.21 -1.31 -1.45
N PRO A 76 -12.29 -2.65 -1.26
CA PRO A 76 -12.61 -3.23 0.05
C PRO A 76 -11.55 -2.91 1.10
N ALA A 77 -10.28 -2.90 0.71
CA ALA A 77 -9.17 -2.64 1.60
C ALA A 77 -9.10 -1.13 1.96
N LEU A 78 -9.34 -0.25 1.00
CA LEU A 78 -9.43 1.21 1.21
C LEU A 78 -10.56 1.58 2.15
N ALA A 79 -11.72 0.90 2.05
CA ALA A 79 -12.85 1.10 2.95
C ALA A 79 -12.61 0.54 4.37
N GLN A 80 -11.73 -0.46 4.51
CA GLN A 80 -11.36 -1.04 5.80
C GLN A 80 -10.33 -0.20 6.56
N ALA A 81 -9.49 0.56 5.86
CA ALA A 81 -8.48 1.43 6.46
C ALA A 81 -9.12 2.58 7.27
N ASP A 82 -8.42 3.07 8.29
CA ASP A 82 -8.83 4.27 9.03
C ASP A 82 -8.81 5.51 8.13
N VAL A 83 -7.88 5.53 7.18
CA VAL A 83 -7.82 6.53 6.10
C VAL A 83 -7.54 5.82 4.78
N GLY A 84 -8.52 5.81 3.87
CA GLY A 84 -8.34 5.32 2.50
C GLY A 84 -8.04 6.44 1.51
N ILE A 85 -6.94 6.31 0.76
CA ILE A 85 -6.53 7.25 -0.29
C ILE A 85 -6.53 6.53 -1.63
N ALA A 86 -7.56 6.78 -2.44
CA ALA A 86 -7.65 6.26 -3.80
C ALA A 86 -6.87 7.16 -4.76
N MET A 87 -5.89 6.59 -5.46
CA MET A 87 -5.21 7.26 -6.56
C MET A 87 -6.10 7.19 -7.80
N GLY A 88 -6.72 8.31 -8.17
CA GLY A 88 -7.48 8.40 -9.40
C GLY A 88 -6.60 8.11 -10.62
N ARG A 89 -7.04 7.19 -11.49
CA ARG A 89 -6.48 7.09 -12.84
C ARG A 89 -6.95 8.31 -13.63
N ARG A 90 -6.05 8.99 -14.35
CA ARG A 90 -6.46 10.05 -15.29
C ARG A 90 -7.42 9.43 -16.32
N GLN A 91 -8.73 9.64 -16.18
CA GLN A 91 -9.60 9.65 -17.36
C GLN A 91 -9.22 10.91 -18.14
N ARG A 92 -8.70 10.75 -19.37
CA ARG A 92 -8.86 11.82 -20.34
C ARG A 92 -10.36 11.97 -20.53
N CYS A 93 -10.90 13.10 -20.11
CA CYS A 93 -12.22 13.53 -20.51
C CYS A 93 -12.05 14.18 -21.89
N GLY A 94 -12.72 13.63 -22.91
CA GLY A 94 -12.79 14.21 -24.26
C GLY A 94 -11.78 13.63 -25.26
N ASP A 95 -12.27 12.69 -26.09
CA ASP A 95 -12.33 12.85 -27.54
C ASP A 95 -13.77 12.53 -27.98
#